data_AF-A0A2U3LBV9-F1
#
_entry.id   AF-A0A2U3LBV9-F1
#
_cell.length_a   1.000
_cell.length_b   1.000
_cell.length_c   1.000
_cell.angle_alpha   90.00
_cell.angle_beta   90.00
_cell.angle_gamma   90.00
#
_symmetry.space_group_name_H-M   'P 1'
#
loop_
_entity.id
_entity.type
_entity.pdbx_description
1 polymer ?
#
loop_
_entity_poly.entity_id
_entity_poly.type
_entity_poly.pdbx_seq_one_letter_code
_entity_poly.pdbx_strand_id
1 'polypeptide(L)'
;MEAMDCATRLTSQTAAAVKTAGIVAVGRYLGFMTEGWSKAITQNELSAIHTAGLSVVLIWESDPTLVGYFNSAKGIADAKQAIVEAEYLRTPKGTALYFTVDYDAQSGYC
;
A
#
# COMPACT_ATOMS: atom_id res chain seq x y z
N MET A 1 -11.64 3.29 -16.60
CA MET A 1 -10.74 4.02 -15.69
C MET A 1 -9.79 2.99 -15.16
N GLU A 2 -8.49 3.20 -15.33
CA GLU A 2 -7.48 2.20 -15.02
C GLU A 2 -6.71 2.57 -13.74
N ALA A 3 -6.33 1.54 -12.98
CA ALA A 3 -5.46 1.65 -11.82
C ALA A 3 -4.27 0.71 -11.99
N MET A 4 -3.17 1.00 -11.30
CA MET A 4 -1.99 0.15 -11.25
C MET A 4 -1.45 0.12 -9.83
N ASP A 5 -0.65 -0.88 -9.48
CA ASP A 5 0.28 -0.78 -8.36
C ASP A 5 1.72 -0.82 -8.89
N CYS A 6 2.68 -0.42 -8.05
CA CYS A 6 4.09 -0.59 -8.37
C CYS A 6 4.90 -0.69 -7.08
N ALA A 7 5.97 -1.49 -7.05
CA ALA A 7 6.89 -1.52 -5.91
C ALA A 7 7.84 -0.30 -5.90
N THR A 8 8.20 0.20 -7.09
CA THR A 8 9.08 1.35 -7.24
C THR A 8 8.38 2.63 -6.80
N ARG A 9 9.05 3.43 -5.97
CA ARG A 9 8.54 4.74 -5.55
C ARG A 9 8.43 5.69 -6.73
N LEU A 10 7.31 6.41 -6.79
CA LEU A 10 7.09 7.46 -7.76
C LEU A 10 7.77 8.76 -7.34
N THR A 11 8.36 9.44 -8.32
CA THR A 11 8.80 10.83 -8.22
C THR A 11 7.73 11.73 -8.84
N SER A 12 7.84 13.05 -8.70
CA SER A 12 6.92 13.98 -9.38
C SER A 12 6.88 13.77 -10.90
N GLN A 13 8.02 13.45 -11.51
CA GLN A 13 8.11 13.18 -12.94
C GLN A 13 7.40 11.88 -13.31
N THR A 14 7.64 10.79 -12.58
CA THR A 14 7.01 9.50 -12.91
C THR A 14 5.52 9.48 -12.56
N ALA A 15 5.09 10.17 -11.50
CA ALA A 15 3.66 10.36 -11.20
C ALA A 15 2.92 11.12 -12.31
N ALA A 16 3.51 12.19 -12.86
CA ALA A 16 2.95 12.90 -14.01
C ALA A 16 2.87 12.03 -15.27
N ALA A 17 3.89 11.19 -15.50
CA ALA A 17 3.89 10.24 -16.61
C ALA A 17 2.78 9.18 -16.45
N VAL A 18 2.60 8.63 -15.24
CA VAL A 18 1.50 7.70 -14.92
C VAL A 18 0.14 8.34 -15.18
N LYS A 19 -0.07 9.60 -14.77
CA LYS A 19 -1.30 10.33 -15.08
C LYS A 19 -1.53 10.49 -16.58
N THR A 20 -0.48 10.85 -17.32
CA THR A 20 -0.53 11.03 -18.78
C THR A 20 -0.86 9.73 -19.51
N ALA A 21 -0.46 8.58 -18.95
CA ALA A 21 -0.81 7.26 -19.46
C ALA A 21 -2.28 6.86 -19.22
N GLY A 22 -3.10 7.72 -18.60
CA GLY A 22 -4.53 7.49 -18.39
C GLY A 22 -4.88 6.76 -17.08
N ILE A 23 -3.89 6.51 -16.22
CA ILE A 23 -4.11 5.95 -14.88
C ILE A 23 -4.76 7.01 -13.97
N VAL A 24 -5.69 6.57 -13.12
CA VAL A 24 -6.40 7.45 -12.17
C VAL A 24 -6.05 7.20 -10.72
N ALA A 25 -5.55 5.99 -10.40
CA ALA A 25 -5.17 5.60 -9.05
C ALA A 25 -3.94 4.70 -9.05
N VAL A 26 -3.11 4.82 -8.02
CA VAL A 26 -1.93 3.99 -7.81
C VAL A 26 -1.98 3.27 -6.46
N GLY A 27 -1.84 1.94 -6.48
CA GLY A 27 -1.65 1.10 -5.31
C GLY A 27 -0.22 1.23 -4.81
N ARG A 28 -0.04 1.59 -3.54
CA ARG A 28 1.27 1.81 -2.93
C ARG A 28 1.37 1.14 -1.58
N TYR A 29 2.53 0.54 -1.33
CA TYR A 29 2.80 -0.29 -0.17
C TYR A 29 3.07 0.56 1.08
N LEU A 30 2.56 0.16 2.23
CA LEU A 30 2.89 0.69 3.54
C LEU A 30 4.15 0.01 4.09
N GLY A 31 4.65 0.45 5.25
CA GLY A 31 5.79 -0.15 5.95
C GLY A 31 7.08 0.68 5.90
N PHE A 32 6.99 1.98 5.59
CA PHE A 32 8.16 2.85 5.57
C PHE A 32 8.61 3.21 6.99
N MET A 33 7.69 3.66 7.83
CA MET A 33 7.96 4.12 9.19
C MET A 33 8.17 2.97 10.19
N THR A 34 7.37 1.91 10.10
CA THR A 34 7.41 0.79 11.04
C THR A 34 8.45 -0.25 10.68
N GLU A 35 8.70 -0.46 9.38
CA GLU A 35 9.55 -1.55 8.89
C GLU A 35 10.75 -1.09 8.04
N GLY A 36 10.78 0.17 7.59
CA GLY A 36 11.86 0.68 6.76
C GLY A 36 11.91 0.10 5.34
N TRP A 37 10.81 -0.48 4.85
CA TRP A 37 10.81 -1.15 3.54
C TRP A 37 11.06 -0.18 2.39
N SER A 38 11.92 -0.59 1.46
CA SER A 38 12.30 0.23 0.29
C SER A 38 11.13 0.46 -0.68
N LYS A 39 10.20 -0.51 -0.80
CA LYS A 39 9.00 -0.43 -1.65
C LYS A 39 7.91 0.49 -1.08
N ALA A 40 7.98 0.80 0.21
CA ALA A 40 6.90 1.48 0.92
C ALA A 40 6.84 2.97 0.61
N ILE A 41 5.63 3.52 0.56
CA ILE A 41 5.34 4.93 0.27
C ILE A 41 5.86 5.85 1.37
N THR A 42 6.29 7.05 0.97
CA THR A 42 6.69 8.12 1.89
C THR A 42 5.73 9.31 1.77
N GLN A 43 5.75 10.24 2.74
CA GLN A 43 4.99 11.49 2.63
C GLN A 43 5.34 12.30 1.37
N ASN A 44 6.62 12.31 0.96
CA ASN A 44 7.07 13.01 -0.23
C ASN A 44 6.50 12.39 -1.51
N GLU A 45 6.49 11.06 -1.59
CA GLU A 45 5.87 10.35 -2.71
C GLU A 45 4.35 10.56 -2.75
N LEU A 46 3.68 10.46 -1.60
CA LEU A 46 2.23 10.71 -1.50
C LEU A 46 1.86 12.11 -2.01
N SER A 47 2.65 13.12 -1.64
CA SER A 47 2.50 14.49 -2.13
C SER A 47 2.68 14.59 -3.65
N ALA A 48 3.69 13.92 -4.21
CA ALA A 48 3.92 13.87 -5.65
C ALA A 48 2.76 13.23 -6.42
N ILE A 49 2.20 12.13 -5.90
CA ILE A 49 1.05 11.44 -6.50
C ILE A 49 -0.19 12.34 -6.51
N HIS A 50 -0.52 12.94 -5.36
CA HIS A 50 -1.67 13.85 -5.28
C HIS A 50 -1.50 15.10 -6.16
N THR A 51 -0.28 15.66 -6.22
CA THR A 51 0.02 16.80 -7.09
C THR A 51 -0.18 16.47 -8.57
N ALA A 52 0.10 15.22 -8.97
CA ALA A 52 -0.19 14.73 -10.32
C ALA A 52 -1.69 14.47 -10.59
N GLY A 53 -2.57 14.65 -9.60
CA GLY A 53 -4.01 14.40 -9.73
C GLY A 53 -4.37 12.92 -9.79
N LEU A 54 -3.58 12.08 -9.12
CA LEU A 54 -3.81 10.65 -8.95
C LEU A 54 -4.35 10.37 -7.53
N SER A 55 -5.19 9.34 -7.41
CA SER A 55 -5.60 8.78 -6.11
C SER A 55 -4.61 7.71 -5.63
N VAL A 56 -4.57 7.44 -4.33
CA VAL A 56 -3.72 6.39 -3.75
C VAL A 56 -4.57 5.32 -3.08
N VAL A 57 -4.22 4.04 -3.34
CA VAL A 57 -4.71 2.89 -2.58
C VAL A 57 -3.55 2.39 -1.71
N LEU A 58 -3.79 2.18 -0.41
CA LEU A 58 -2.75 1.78 0.53
C LEU A 58 -2.79 0.28 0.79
N ILE A 59 -1.64 -0.37 0.63
CA ILE A 59 -1.50 -1.84 0.63
C ILE A 59 -0.52 -2.25 1.73
N TRP A 60 -0.89 -3.19 2.59
CA TRP A 60 0.00 -3.86 3.53
C TRP A 60 0.38 -5.24 2.99
N GLU A 61 1.66 -5.43 2.68
CA GLU A 61 2.24 -6.68 2.18
C GLU A 61 3.62 -6.87 2.80
N SER A 62 3.65 -7.54 3.95
CA SER A 62 4.85 -7.90 4.69
C SER A 62 5.56 -9.10 4.04
N ASP A 63 5.15 -10.31 4.39
CA ASP A 63 5.54 -11.57 3.77
C ASP A 63 4.39 -12.60 3.86
N PRO A 64 3.20 -12.29 3.31
CA PRO A 64 1.99 -13.12 3.49
C PRO A 64 1.94 -14.28 2.49
N THR A 65 3.05 -15.02 2.36
CA THR A 65 3.34 -15.95 1.24
C THR A 65 3.02 -17.43 1.53
N LEU A 66 2.53 -17.74 2.74
CA LEU A 66 2.19 -19.11 3.15
C LEU A 66 1.07 -19.12 4.20
N VAL A 67 0.27 -20.20 4.23
CA VAL A 67 -0.91 -20.32 5.12
C VAL A 67 -0.61 -20.05 6.60
N GLY A 68 0.54 -20.52 7.11
CA GLY A 68 0.97 -20.33 8.50
C GLY A 68 1.23 -18.87 8.91
N TYR A 69 1.38 -17.96 7.94
CA TYR A 69 1.41 -16.52 8.19
C TYR A 69 0.09 -16.04 8.82
N PHE A 70 -1.03 -16.59 8.36
CA PHE A 70 -2.36 -16.08 8.68
C PHE A 70 -2.88 -16.69 9.97
N ASN A 71 -2.86 -15.88 11.03
CA ASN A 71 -3.50 -16.18 12.30
C ASN A 71 -3.95 -14.88 12.99
N SER A 72 -4.81 -14.99 14.00
CA SER A 72 -5.38 -13.84 14.71
C SER A 72 -4.31 -12.92 15.30
N ALA A 73 -3.26 -13.48 15.90
CA ALA A 73 -2.18 -12.68 16.49
C ALA A 73 -1.41 -11.89 15.41
N LYS A 74 -1.12 -12.52 14.26
CA LYS A 74 -0.45 -11.84 13.14
C LYS A 74 -1.32 -10.74 12.55
N GLY A 75 -2.61 -11.01 12.33
CA GLY A 75 -3.55 -10.00 11.82
C GLY A 75 -3.65 -8.77 12.73
N ILE A 76 -3.66 -8.96 14.06
CA ILE A 76 -3.65 -7.84 15.02
C ILE A 76 -2.34 -7.05 14.93
N ALA A 77 -1.20 -7.74 14.81
CA ALA A 77 0.11 -7.08 14.71
C ALA A 77 0.22 -6.24 13.42
N ASP A 78 -0.16 -6.83 12.28
CA ASP A 78 -0.17 -6.15 10.97
C ASP A 78 -1.09 -4.93 10.97
N ALA A 79 -2.31 -5.09 11.50
CA ALA A 79 -3.27 -3.99 11.56
C ALA A 79 -2.74 -2.81 12.37
N LYS A 80 -2.07 -3.07 13.49
CA LYS A 80 -1.46 -2.01 14.32
C LYS A 80 -0.36 -1.27 13.56
N GLN A 81 0.52 -1.99 12.87
CA GLN A 81 1.60 -1.38 12.09
C GLN A 81 1.05 -0.56 10.91
N ALA A 82 0.09 -1.12 10.17
CA ALA A 82 -0.56 -0.43 9.05
C ALA A 82 -1.28 0.86 9.50
N ILE A 83 -1.89 0.87 10.69
CA ILE A 83 -2.50 2.07 11.27
C ILE A 83 -1.44 3.14 11.58
N VAL A 84 -0.30 2.77 12.17
CA VAL A 84 0.81 3.71 12.43
C VAL A 84 1.34 4.31 11.12
N GLU A 85 1.45 3.53 10.05
CA GLU A 85 1.82 4.03 8.73
C GLU A 85 0.77 5.01 8.16
N ALA A 86 -0.51 4.70 8.31
CA ALA A 86 -1.60 5.56 7.87
C ALA A 86 -1.60 6.90 8.63
N GLU A 87 -1.31 6.87 9.94
CA GLU A 87 -1.13 8.07 10.77
C GLU A 87 0.11 8.87 10.35
N TYR A 88 1.24 8.19 10.07
CA TYR A 88 2.43 8.81 9.51
C TYR A 88 2.13 9.53 8.19
N LEU A 89 1.37 8.92 7.30
CA LEU A 89 0.93 9.51 6.03
C LEU A 89 -0.18 10.57 6.19
N ARG A 90 -0.72 10.76 7.40
CA ARG A 90 -1.85 11.65 7.71
C ARG A 90 -3.10 11.34 6.88
N THR A 91 -3.36 10.06 6.65
CA THR A 91 -4.53 9.63 5.88
C THR A 91 -5.83 10.03 6.59
N PRO A 92 -6.87 10.48 5.86
CA PRO A 92 -8.16 10.76 6.46
C PRO A 92 -8.75 9.53 7.17
N LYS A 93 -9.48 9.74 8.27
CA LYS A 93 -10.27 8.69 8.91
C LYS A 93 -11.30 8.15 7.92
N GLY A 94 -11.51 6.83 7.93
CA GLY A 94 -12.38 6.14 6.97
C GLY A 94 -11.67 5.70 5.69
N THR A 95 -10.38 5.99 5.52
CA THR A 95 -9.56 5.41 4.45
C THR A 95 -9.39 3.90 4.68
N ALA A 96 -9.66 3.09 3.65
CA ALA A 96 -9.42 1.65 3.70
C ALA A 96 -7.93 1.34 3.52
N LEU A 97 -7.45 0.35 4.28
CA LEU A 97 -6.12 -0.26 4.12
C LEU A 97 -6.32 -1.70 3.63
N TYR A 98 -5.66 -2.08 2.53
CA TYR A 98 -5.81 -3.39 1.92
C TYR A 98 -4.68 -4.32 2.38
N PHE A 99 -5.01 -5.49 2.90
CA PHE A 99 -4.03 -6.49 3.34
C PHE A 99 -3.94 -7.58 2.29
N THR A 100 -2.72 -7.92 1.87
CA THR A 100 -2.52 -8.91 0.82
C THR A 100 -2.57 -10.33 1.37
N VAL A 101 -3.03 -11.24 0.52
CA VAL A 101 -2.88 -12.68 0.65
C VAL A 101 -2.04 -13.11 -0.55
N ASP A 102 -0.72 -13.09 -0.40
CA ASP A 102 0.23 -13.22 -1.51
C ASP A 102 0.65 -14.68 -1.71
N TYR A 103 -0.35 -15.57 -1.79
CA TYR A 103 -0.17 -16.97 -2.12
C TYR A 103 -1.45 -17.54 -2.73
N ASP A 104 -1.35 -18.71 -3.37
CA ASP A 104 -2.50 -19.43 -3.92
C ASP A 104 -3.32 -20.07 -2.79
N ALA A 105 -4.27 -19.30 -2.24
CA ALA A 105 -5.14 -19.73 -1.17
C ALA A 105 -6.22 -20.72 -1.67
N GLN A 106 -6.26 -21.91 -1.07
CA GLN A 106 -7.26 -22.93 -1.39
C GLN A 106 -8.51 -22.80 -0.53
N SER A 107 -9.64 -23.33 -1.01
CA SER A 107 -10.98 -23.22 -0.41
C SER A 107 -11.20 -23.99 0.91
N GLY A 108 -10.17 -24.16 1.74
CA GLY A 108 -10.25 -24.85 3.04
C GLY A 108 -9.45 -24.19 4.17
N TYR A 109 -8.88 -23.00 3.93
CA TYR A 109 -8.06 -22.26 4.90
C TYR A 109 -8.82 -21.13 5.62
N CYS A 110 -10.12 -20.98 5.38
CA CYS A 110 -10.99 -19.97 5.99
C CYS A 110 -12.00 -20.60 6.95
#